data_AF-W4MAX9-F1
#
_entry.id   AF-W4MAX9-F1
#
_cell.length_a   1.000
_cell.length_b   1.000
_cell.length_c   1.000
_cell.angle_alpha   90.00
_cell.angle_beta   90.00
_cell.angle_gamma   90.00
#
_symmetry.space_group_name_H-M   'P 1'
#
loop_
_entity.id
_entity.type
_entity.pdbx_description
1 polymer ?
#
loop_
_entity_poly.entity_id
_entity_poly.type
_entity_poly.pdbx_seq_one_letter_code
_entity_poly.pdbx_strand_id
1 'polypeptide(L)'
;MRTKIINRGRGPEIEGTRITVYDVLDYAKHGWHRDRTAALFRLSSRDIQAAPDYIQQHKEEVAANYKHILERQKHHTYPPDIEAKIHASRERAKARIAAMKSLPENRTRDDQDHG
;
A
#
# COMPACT_ATOMS: atom_id res chain seq x y z
N MET A 1 -0.58 -21.28 -16.82
CA MET A 1 0.11 -21.71 -15.59
C MET A 1 -0.34 -20.86 -14.42
N ARG A 2 -0.36 -21.41 -13.19
CA ARG A 2 -0.55 -20.62 -11.96
C ARG A 2 0.81 -20.10 -11.51
N THR A 3 0.86 -18.85 -11.07
CA THR A 3 2.08 -18.24 -10.55
C THR A 3 2.42 -18.85 -9.19
N LYS A 4 3.72 -19.04 -8.92
CA LYS A 4 4.19 -19.66 -7.68
C LYS A 4 4.43 -18.61 -6.61
N ILE A 5 4.36 -19.04 -5.35
CA ILE A 5 4.91 -18.29 -4.23
C ILE A 5 6.33 -18.80 -3.97
N ILE A 6 7.28 -17.88 -3.88
CA ILE A 6 8.70 -18.15 -3.65
C ILE A 6 9.20 -17.30 -2.49
N ASN A 7 10.30 -17.67 -1.86
CA ASN A 7 10.90 -16.89 -0.78
C ASN A 7 12.34 -16.51 -1.14
N ARG A 8 12.61 -15.20 -1.21
CA ARG A 8 13.93 -14.62 -1.51
C ARG A 8 14.55 -13.86 -0.31
N GLY A 9 14.15 -14.22 0.91
CA GLY A 9 14.67 -13.64 2.16
C GLY A 9 13.88 -12.45 2.73
N ARG A 10 12.77 -12.05 2.08
CA ARG A 10 11.88 -10.97 2.55
C ARG A 10 10.50 -11.47 2.98
N GLY A 11 10.32 -12.79 2.93
CA GLY A 11 9.04 -13.47 3.10
C GLY A 11 8.53 -14.10 1.80
N PRO A 12 7.44 -14.89 1.87
CA PRO A 12 6.80 -15.48 0.70
C PRO A 12 6.23 -14.40 -0.22
N GLU A 13 6.60 -14.44 -1.50
CA GLU A 13 6.23 -13.46 -2.52
C GLU A 13 5.78 -14.11 -3.83
N ILE A 14 4.95 -13.39 -4.57
CA ILE A 14 4.48 -13.79 -5.89
C ILE A 14 5.68 -13.79 -6.85
N GLU A 15 5.97 -14.93 -7.47
CA GLU A 15 7.08 -15.12 -8.40
C GLU A 15 7.08 -14.06 -9.51
N GLY A 16 8.26 -13.50 -9.79
CA GLY A 16 8.42 -12.42 -10.76
C GLY A 16 8.12 -11.02 -10.21
N THR A 17 7.72 -10.91 -8.94
CA THR A 17 7.39 -9.62 -8.29
C THR A 17 8.14 -9.44 -6.97
N ARG A 18 7.95 -8.27 -6.35
CA ARG A 18 8.33 -8.00 -4.96
C ARG A 18 7.13 -8.01 -4.00
N ILE A 19 5.96 -8.43 -4.47
CA ILE A 19 4.70 -8.38 -3.73
C ILE A 19 4.61 -9.63 -2.86
N THR A 20 4.69 -9.42 -1.56
CA THR A 20 4.63 -10.47 -0.55
C THR A 20 3.18 -10.89 -0.28
N VAL A 21 3.00 -12.08 0.28
CA VAL A 21 1.71 -12.51 0.81
C VAL A 21 1.20 -11.58 1.92
N TYR A 22 2.10 -10.87 2.60
CA TYR A 22 1.75 -9.89 3.64
C TYR A 22 1.16 -8.61 3.05
N ASP A 23 1.67 -8.14 1.90
CA ASP A 23 1.09 -7.01 1.18
C ASP A 23 -0.37 -7.31 0.80
N VAL A 24 -0.63 -8.50 0.27
CA VAL A 24 -1.99 -8.94 -0.10
C VAL A 24 -2.88 -9.13 1.13
N LEU A 25 -2.34 -9.71 2.21
CA LEU A 25 -3.06 -9.91 3.47
C LEU A 25 -3.50 -8.59 4.10
N ASP A 26 -2.67 -7.54 4.06
CA ASP A 26 -3.02 -6.24 4.62
C ASP A 26 -4.26 -5.64 3.91
N TYR A 27 -4.28 -5.64 2.58
CA TYR A 27 -5.46 -5.20 1.82
C TYR A 27 -6.70 -6.07 2.11
N ALA A 28 -6.54 -7.39 2.18
CA ALA A 28 -7.64 -8.30 2.53
C ALA A 28 -8.21 -8.00 3.92
N LYS A 29 -7.36 -7.69 4.91
CA LYS A 29 -7.79 -7.26 6.27
C LYS A 29 -8.55 -5.94 6.26
N HIS A 30 -8.27 -5.05 5.30
CA HIS A 30 -9.03 -3.83 5.06
C HIS A 30 -10.29 -4.06 4.20
N GLY A 31 -10.70 -5.31 3.96
CA GLY A 31 -11.91 -5.67 3.23
C GLY A 31 -11.80 -5.50 1.71
N TRP A 32 -10.58 -5.38 1.16
CA TRP A 32 -10.41 -5.24 -0.28
C TRP A 32 -10.68 -6.57 -0.98
N HIS A 33 -11.50 -6.52 -2.03
CA HIS A 33 -11.68 -7.66 -2.93
C HIS A 33 -10.38 -7.95 -3.69
N ARG A 34 -10.08 -9.23 -3.92
CA ARG A 34 -8.88 -9.71 -4.62
C ARG A 34 -8.61 -8.94 -5.92
N ASP A 35 -9.63 -8.77 -6.75
CA ASP A 35 -9.45 -8.13 -8.07
C ASP A 35 -9.14 -6.63 -7.98
N ARG A 36 -9.59 -5.96 -6.91
CA ARG A 36 -9.18 -4.58 -6.63
C ARG A 36 -7.70 -4.52 -6.27
N THR A 37 -7.24 -5.46 -5.43
CA THR A 37 -5.82 -5.61 -5.09
C THR A 37 -4.98 -5.98 -6.31
N ALA A 38 -5.49 -6.82 -7.21
CA ALA A 38 -4.86 -7.16 -8.48
C ALA A 38 -4.63 -5.92 -9.35
N ALA A 39 -5.68 -5.11 -9.52
CA ALA A 39 -5.61 -3.87 -10.29
C ALA A 39 -4.60 -2.88 -9.69
N LEU A 40 -4.60 -2.72 -8.35
CA LEU A 40 -3.63 -1.88 -7.64
C LEU A 40 -2.19 -2.31 -7.93
N PHE A 41 -1.93 -3.61 -7.88
CA PHE A 41 -0.60 -4.17 -8.12
C PHE A 41 -0.26 -4.39 -9.59
N ARG A 42 -1.18 -4.07 -10.51
CA ARG A 42 -1.04 -4.33 -11.96
C ARG A 42 -0.75 -5.81 -12.25
N LEU A 43 -1.37 -6.69 -11.48
CA LEU A 43 -1.31 -8.14 -11.66
C LEU A 43 -2.60 -8.65 -12.28
N SER A 44 -2.51 -9.77 -13.00
CA SER A 44 -3.70 -10.48 -13.42
C SER A 44 -4.43 -11.06 -12.20
N SER A 45 -5.76 -11.20 -12.29
CA SER A 45 -6.56 -11.90 -11.26
C SER A 45 -6.06 -13.32 -10.98
N ARG A 46 -5.41 -13.96 -11.97
CA ARG A 46 -4.81 -15.28 -11.82
C ARG A 46 -3.53 -15.26 -10.99
N ASP A 47 -2.66 -14.26 -11.19
CA ASP A 47 -1.38 -14.19 -10.49
C ASP A 47 -1.55 -13.78 -9.04
N ILE A 48 -2.43 -12.81 -8.79
CA ILE A 48 -2.75 -12.39 -7.42
C ILE A 48 -3.38 -13.53 -6.62
N GLN A 49 -4.10 -14.48 -7.26
CA GLN A 49 -4.76 -15.60 -6.57
C GLN A 49 -3.78 -16.53 -5.87
N ALA A 50 -2.52 -16.60 -6.32
CA ALA A 50 -1.49 -17.40 -5.67
C ALA A 50 -1.27 -16.98 -4.19
N ALA A 51 -1.45 -15.69 -3.88
CA ALA A 51 -1.26 -15.20 -2.51
C ALA A 51 -2.39 -15.63 -1.55
N PRO A 52 -3.70 -15.40 -1.83
CA PRO A 52 -4.78 -15.94 -1.01
C PRO A 52 -4.73 -17.46 -0.83
N ASP A 53 -4.41 -18.21 -1.90
CA ASP A 53 -4.27 -19.67 -1.82
C ASP A 53 -3.17 -20.07 -0.82
N TYR A 54 -2.01 -19.42 -0.89
CA TYR A 54 -0.90 -19.65 0.03
C TYR A 54 -1.24 -19.23 1.47
N ILE A 55 -1.86 -18.06 1.65
CA ILE A 55 -2.31 -17.57 2.97
C ILE A 55 -3.27 -18.58 3.60
N GLN A 56 -4.19 -19.14 2.82
CA GLN A 56 -5.16 -20.14 3.30
C GLN A 56 -4.49 -21.47 3.67
N GLN A 57 -3.42 -21.87 2.99
CA GLN A 57 -2.66 -23.10 3.29
C GLN A 57 -1.70 -22.93 4.47
N HIS A 58 -1.18 -21.72 4.69
CA HIS A 58 -0.16 -21.41 5.71
C HIS A 58 -0.66 -20.43 6.78
N LYS A 59 -1.95 -20.49 7.14
CA LYS A 59 -2.63 -19.47 7.95
C LYS A 59 -1.89 -19.08 9.23
N GLU A 60 -1.50 -20.07 10.02
CA GLU A 60 -0.91 -19.84 11.34
C GLU A 60 0.47 -19.17 11.23
N GLU A 61 1.32 -19.70 10.35
CA GLU A 61 2.66 -19.16 10.08
C GLU A 61 2.56 -17.73 9.53
N VAL A 62 1.69 -17.52 8.54
CA VAL A 62 1.49 -16.20 7.92
C VAL A 62 0.96 -15.21 8.95
N ALA A 63 -0.02 -15.58 9.79
CA ALA A 63 -0.58 -14.71 10.80
C ALA A 63 0.45 -14.33 11.88
N ALA A 64 1.25 -15.30 12.35
CA ALA A 64 2.32 -15.06 13.31
C ALA A 64 3.38 -14.10 12.76
N ASN A 65 3.87 -14.36 11.55
CA ASN A 65 4.86 -13.52 10.88
C ASN A 65 4.31 -12.12 10.59
N TYR A 66 3.05 -12.02 10.16
CA TYR A 66 2.38 -10.75 9.93
C TYR A 66 2.31 -9.91 11.21
N LYS A 67 1.90 -10.51 12.33
CA LYS A 67 1.89 -9.85 13.64
C LYS A 67 3.29 -9.36 14.01
N HIS A 68 4.32 -10.20 13.83
CA HIS A 68 5.70 -9.82 14.11
C HIS A 68 6.18 -8.62 13.28
N ILE A 69 5.83 -8.58 11.98
CA ILE A 69 6.12 -7.43 11.10
C ILE A 69 5.48 -6.15 11.62
N LEU A 70 4.20 -6.20 12.00
CA LEU A 70 3.48 -5.03 12.54
C LEU A 70 4.09 -4.53 13.85
N GLU A 71 4.43 -5.43 14.77
CA GLU A 71 5.09 -5.06 16.03
C GLU A 71 6.46 -4.41 15.76
N ARG A 72 7.26 -4.99 14.86
CA ARG A 72 8.56 -4.41 14.47
C ARG A 72 8.39 -3.01 13.89
N GLN A 73 7.37 -2.78 13.07
CA GLN A 73 7.09 -1.47 12.49
C GLN A 73 6.62 -0.45 13.54
N LYS A 74 5.76 -0.87 14.48
CA LYS A 74 5.27 0.00 15.57
C LYS A 74 6.41 0.49 16.46
N HIS A 75 7.41 -0.35 16.69
CA HIS A 75 8.58 -0.02 17.51
C HIS A 75 9.76 0.50 16.69
N HIS A 76 9.56 0.81 15.40
CA HIS A 76 10.64 1.33 14.56
C HIS A 76 10.93 2.80 14.89
N THR A 77 12.14 3.07 15.35
CA THR A 77 12.64 4.43 15.59
C THR A 77 13.58 4.84 14.47
N TYR A 78 13.36 6.02 13.90
CA TYR A 78 14.28 6.62 12.93
C TYR A 78 15.43 7.32 13.66
N PRO A 79 16.63 7.39 13.05
CA PRO A 79 17.67 8.29 13.53
C PRO A 79 17.17 9.75 13.59
N PRO A 80 17.66 10.58 14.53
CA PRO A 80 17.11 11.92 14.74
C PRO A 80 17.10 12.82 13.49
N ASP A 81 18.11 12.71 12.63
CA ASP A 81 18.20 13.49 11.39
C ASP A 81 17.15 13.08 10.36
N ILE A 82 16.84 11.77 10.28
CA ILE A 82 15.80 11.23 9.42
C ILE A 82 14.42 11.58 9.97
N GLU A 83 14.23 11.49 11.27
CA GLU A 83 12.99 11.86 11.93
C GLU A 83 12.65 13.34 11.70
N ALA A 84 13.63 14.24 11.83
CA ALA A 84 13.48 15.66 11.52
C ALA A 84 13.08 15.90 10.06
N LYS A 85 13.69 15.19 9.10
CA LYS A 85 13.34 15.27 7.68
C LYS A 85 11.91 14.79 7.41
N ILE A 86 11.50 13.68 8.02
CA ILE A 86 10.14 13.13 7.91
C ILE A 86 9.13 14.14 8.47
N HIS A 87 9.39 14.70 9.65
CA HIS A 87 8.53 15.71 10.28
C HIS A 87 8.36 16.94 9.38
N ALA A 88 9.47 17.53 8.92
CA ALA A 88 9.44 18.68 8.03
C ALA A 88 8.68 18.40 6.73
N SER A 89 8.82 17.20 6.16
CA SER A 89 8.08 16.79 4.97
C SER A 89 6.57 16.71 5.20
N ARG A 90 6.17 16.13 6.33
CA ARG A 90 4.76 16.01 6.73
C ARG A 90 4.12 17.38 6.94
N GLU A 91 4.80 18.31 7.61
CA GLU A 91 4.28 19.66 7.83
C GLU A 91 4.09 20.42 6.51
N ARG A 92 5.04 20.32 5.57
CA ARG A 92 4.87 20.88 4.21
C ARG A 92 3.68 20.27 3.47
N ALA A 93 3.48 18.96 3.58
CA ALA A 93 2.35 18.29 2.95
C ALA A 93 1.01 18.76 3.55
N LYS A 94 0.91 18.86 4.88
CA LYS A 94 -0.28 19.37 5.58
C LYS A 94 -0.62 20.81 5.16
N ALA A 95 0.39 21.69 5.11
CA ALA A 95 0.20 23.07 4.69
C ALA A 95 -0.33 23.16 3.24
N ARG A 96 0.21 22.34 2.32
CA ARG A 96 -0.30 22.28 0.93
C ARG A 96 -1.75 21.81 0.87
N ILE A 97 -2.10 20.77 1.62
CA ILE A 97 -3.47 20.26 1.66
C ILE A 97 -4.43 21.32 2.22
N ALA A 98 -4.03 22.04 3.28
CA ALA A 98 -4.82 23.12 3.85
C ALA A 98 -5.04 24.26 2.85
N ALA A 99 -3.98 24.68 2.14
CA ALA A 99 -4.07 25.70 1.09
C ALA A 99 -4.97 25.28 -0.07
N MET A 100 -4.91 24.00 -0.48
CA MET A 100 -5.80 23.47 -1.52
C MET A 100 -7.28 23.51 -1.09
N LYS A 101 -7.57 23.24 0.19
CA LYS A 101 -8.93 23.29 0.74
C LYS A 101 -9.45 24.72 0.90
N SER A 102 -8.57 25.71 1.06
CA SER A 102 -8.95 27.13 1.22
C SER A 102 -9.02 27.92 -0.09
N LEU A 103 -8.78 27.28 -1.25
CA LEU A 103 -8.97 27.93 -2.54
C LEU A 103 -10.48 28.05 -2.84
N PRO A 104 -11.00 29.26 -3.11
CA PRO A 104 -12.40 29.42 -3.52
C PRO A 104 -12.63 28.81 -4.92
N GLU A 105 -13.79 28.16 -5.11
CA GLU A 105 -14.20 27.46 -6.34
C GLU A 105 -14.36 28.37 -7.58
N ASN A 106 -14.21 29.69 -7.45
CA ASN A 106 -14.59 30.64 -8.49
C ASN A 106 -13.42 31.04 -9.42
N ARG A 107 -12.90 30.09 -10.21
CA ARG A 107 -12.03 30.37 -11.38
C ARG A 107 -12.41 29.54 -12.62
N THR A 108 -13.70 29.31 -12.82
CA THR A 108 -14.25 28.79 -14.08
C THR A 108 -15.59 29.46 -14.40
N ARG A 109 -15.54 30.73 -14.80
CA ARG A 109 -16.58 31.47 -15.54
C ARG A 109 -16.08 32.91 -15.67
N ASP A 110 -15.26 33.14 -16.69
CA ASP A 110 -14.75 34.40 -17.26
C ASP A 110 -13.64 33.88 -18.20
N ASP A 111 -13.93 33.40 -19.41
CA ASP A 111 -14.29 34.21 -20.58
C ASP A 111 -15.26 33.46 -21.51
N GLN A 112 -16.56 33.73 -21.37
CA GLN A 112 -17.46 33.73 -22.52
C GLN A 112 -18.05 35.14 -22.57
N ASP A 113 -17.30 36.06 -23.16
CA ASP A 113 -17.85 37.32 -23.65
C ASP A 113 -18.05 37.16 -25.15
N HIS A 114 -19.30 36.95 -25.53
CA HIS A 114 -19.77 36.99 -26.91
C HIS A 114 -20.10 38.44 -27.25
N GLY A 115 -19.26 39.07 -28.07
CA GLY A 115 -19.58 40.27 -28.85
C GLY A 115 -19.50 39.94 -30.34
#